data_AF-A0A9D5T6M2-F1
#
_entry.id   AF-A0A9D5T6M2-F1
#
_cell.length_a   1.000
_cell.length_b   1.000
_cell.length_c   1.000
_cell.angle_alpha   90.00
_cell.angle_beta   90.00
_cell.angle_gamma   90.00
#
_symmetry.space_group_name_H-M   'P 1'
#
loop_
_entity.id
_entity.type
_entity.pdbx_description
1 polymer ?
#
loop_
_entity_poly.entity_id
_entity_poly.type
_entity_poly.pdbx_seq_one_letter_code
_entity_poly.pdbx_strand_id
1 'polypeptide(L)'
;MFKLALNAGHGIKTPGKRCMKKLDKNQTREWTLNSRICEKIETKLLKYKEYDLIRLDDPTGKKDISLSKRTNQANKYDADFYLSIHHNAGINGGAGGGIETYVYTRPSYETLEWQQDLYKALIEHTKLKGNRSDGMRKKNLHECRESNMPCVLVECGFMDSKTDVPIILSDEFAEKVATACVEVIVNRAKLKNKTATATKENIVLKWQKAAIKDGFKVSESAQWDKQSEKIAKTAICKKRKEYTNKNLTKLLQKQLGIEADGKFGSITEKTVKKYQKEKGLKTDGIVGLKTWKKILGVK
;
A
#
# COMPACT_ATOMS: atom_id res chain seq x y z
N MET A 1 15.23 13.12 8.98
CA MET A 1 14.42 11.88 8.96
C MET A 1 13.00 12.33 9.20
N PHE A 2 12.04 11.94 8.35
CA PHE A 2 10.66 12.41 8.46
C PHE A 2 9.96 11.80 9.68
N LYS A 3 9.36 12.62 10.53
CA LYS A 3 8.71 12.20 11.78
C LYS A 3 7.20 12.21 11.60
N LEU A 4 6.59 11.03 11.57
CA LEU A 4 5.14 10.87 11.48
C LEU A 4 4.53 10.68 12.86
N ALA A 5 3.60 11.55 13.23
CA ALA A 5 2.70 11.30 14.34
C ALA A 5 1.38 10.69 13.83
N LEU A 6 1.08 9.46 14.27
CA LEU A 6 -0.09 8.70 13.85
C LEU A 6 -1.02 8.48 15.03
N ASN A 7 -2.32 8.64 14.81
CA ASN A 7 -3.31 8.56 15.88
C ASN A 7 -4.52 7.74 15.45
N ALA A 8 -4.80 6.65 16.18
CA ALA A 8 -6.13 6.08 16.18
C ALA A 8 -6.99 6.84 17.19
N GLY A 9 -8.01 7.54 16.70
CA GLY A 9 -8.94 8.29 17.53
C GLY A 9 -9.57 7.42 18.62
N HIS A 10 -9.76 7.99 19.81
CA HIS A 10 -10.43 7.39 20.97
C HIS A 10 -9.65 6.23 21.64
N GLY A 11 -10.30 5.57 22.59
CA GLY A 11 -9.95 4.24 23.11
C GLY A 11 -11.19 3.34 23.11
N ILE A 12 -11.04 2.04 23.38
CA ILE A 12 -12.15 1.08 23.34
C ILE A 12 -13.29 1.52 24.26
N LYS A 13 -12.99 2.13 25.41
CA LYS A 13 -14.00 2.50 26.41
C LYS A 13 -14.64 3.87 26.19
N THR A 14 -14.25 4.64 25.18
CA THR A 14 -14.83 5.98 24.95
C THR A 14 -16.36 5.90 24.78
N PRO A 15 -17.15 6.71 25.51
CA PRO A 15 -18.62 6.68 25.44
C PRO A 15 -19.16 7.05 24.05
N GLY A 16 -20.23 6.38 23.60
CA GLY A 16 -21.00 6.72 22.39
C GLY A 16 -20.35 6.41 21.03
N LYS A 17 -19.05 6.09 20.97
CA LYS A 17 -18.29 5.93 19.72
C LYS A 17 -18.39 4.53 19.11
N ARG A 18 -19.50 4.20 18.46
CA ARG A 18 -19.74 2.88 17.84
C ARG A 18 -20.81 2.87 16.76
N CYS A 19 -20.79 1.84 15.92
CA CYS A 19 -21.85 1.54 14.97
C CYS A 19 -23.21 1.29 15.67
N MET A 20 -24.29 1.76 15.06
CA MET A 20 -25.64 1.55 15.60
C MET A 20 -26.01 0.06 15.59
N LYS A 21 -26.64 -0.45 16.66
CA LYS A 21 -27.06 -1.86 16.79
C LYS A 21 -27.92 -2.36 15.62
N LYS A 22 -28.74 -1.48 15.04
CA LYS A 22 -29.60 -1.79 13.89
C LYS A 22 -28.85 -1.96 12.56
N LEU A 23 -27.62 -1.44 12.47
CA LEU A 23 -26.77 -1.50 11.27
C LEU A 23 -25.62 -2.51 11.44
N ASP A 24 -25.15 -2.68 12.68
CA ASP A 24 -24.13 -3.63 13.07
C ASP A 24 -24.49 -4.27 14.42
N LYS A 25 -24.80 -5.57 14.39
CA LYS A 25 -25.18 -6.33 15.59
C LYS A 25 -24.07 -6.35 16.64
N ASN A 26 -22.81 -6.27 16.23
CA ASN A 26 -21.65 -6.27 17.12
C ASN A 26 -21.39 -4.89 17.74
N GLN A 27 -22.06 -3.84 17.24
CA GLN A 27 -21.85 -2.46 17.66
C GLN A 27 -20.37 -2.09 17.69
N THR A 28 -19.69 -2.36 16.57
CA THR A 28 -18.25 -2.15 16.40
C THR A 28 -17.88 -0.75 16.84
N ARG A 29 -16.88 -0.65 17.73
CA ARG A 29 -16.46 0.62 18.31
C ARG A 29 -15.52 1.36 17.36
N GLU A 30 -15.58 2.68 17.40
CA GLU A 30 -14.81 3.54 16.50
C GLU A 30 -13.31 3.25 16.58
N TRP A 31 -12.77 3.08 17.80
CA TRP A 31 -11.36 2.75 18.00
C TRP A 31 -10.94 1.48 17.23
N THR A 32 -11.80 0.47 17.15
CA THR A 32 -11.50 -0.76 16.38
C THR A 32 -11.35 -0.48 14.89
N LEU A 33 -12.17 0.42 14.35
CA LEU A 33 -12.08 0.84 12.95
C LEU A 33 -10.86 1.74 12.71
N ASN A 34 -10.54 2.61 13.66
CA ASN A 34 -9.41 3.53 13.58
C ASN A 34 -8.06 2.80 13.72
N SER A 35 -7.91 1.93 14.72
CA SER A 35 -6.65 1.23 15.02
C SER A 35 -6.23 0.30 13.89
N ARG A 36 -7.16 -0.47 13.31
CA ARG A 36 -6.84 -1.38 12.20
C ARG A 36 -6.31 -0.65 10.96
N ILE A 37 -6.75 0.59 10.71
CA ILE A 37 -6.20 1.42 9.63
C ILE A 37 -4.78 1.87 10.00
N CYS A 38 -4.56 2.32 11.23
CA CYS A 38 -3.24 2.72 11.71
C CYS A 38 -2.23 1.56 11.66
N GLU A 39 -2.62 0.36 12.10
CA GLU A 39 -1.79 -0.84 12.05
C GLU A 39 -1.43 -1.23 10.60
N LYS A 40 -2.37 -1.09 9.67
CA LYS A 40 -2.12 -1.29 8.23
C LYS A 40 -1.18 -0.22 7.66
N ILE A 41 -1.30 1.04 8.10
CA ILE A 41 -0.37 2.13 7.74
C ILE A 41 1.04 1.78 8.23
N GLU A 42 1.20 1.43 9.51
CA GLU A 42 2.49 1.01 10.08
C GLU A 42 3.10 -0.15 9.30
N THR A 43 2.31 -1.20 9.06
CA THR A 43 2.72 -2.39 8.29
C THR A 43 3.19 -2.02 6.88
N LYS A 44 2.46 -1.15 6.18
CA LYS A 44 2.83 -0.69 4.83
C LYS A 44 4.09 0.16 4.85
N LEU A 45 4.23 1.03 5.86
CA LEU A 45 5.42 1.86 6.06
C LEU A 45 6.66 1.05 6.40
N LEU A 46 6.55 -0.20 6.90
CA LEU A 46 7.71 -1.07 7.10
C LEU A 46 8.55 -1.25 5.82
N LYS A 47 7.93 -1.09 4.64
CA LYS A 47 8.63 -1.13 3.35
C LYS A 47 9.49 0.10 3.06
N TYR A 48 9.43 1.16 3.86
CA TYR A 48 10.14 2.42 3.63
C TYR A 48 11.16 2.72 4.74
N LYS A 49 12.09 3.62 4.48
CA LYS A 49 13.13 4.13 5.38
C LYS A 49 13.16 5.66 5.33
N GLU A 50 14.03 6.25 6.15
CA GLU A 50 14.17 7.71 6.32
C GLU A 50 12.94 8.38 6.98
N TYR A 51 12.11 7.58 7.66
CA TYR A 51 11.10 8.06 8.59
C TYR A 51 11.29 7.46 9.98
N ASP A 52 10.71 8.13 10.96
CA ASP A 52 10.42 7.61 12.30
C ASP A 52 8.92 7.87 12.59
N LEU A 53 8.31 7.05 13.44
CA LEU A 53 6.87 7.05 13.68
C LEU A 53 6.56 6.92 15.16
N ILE A 54 5.65 7.76 15.66
CA ILE A 54 5.02 7.57 16.97
C ILE A 54 3.52 7.36 16.86
N ARG A 55 2.98 6.47 17.69
CA ARG A 55 1.55 6.36 17.96
C ARG A 55 1.20 7.30 19.11
N LEU A 56 0.17 8.14 18.93
CA LEU A 56 -0.32 9.08 19.94
C LEU A 56 -1.44 8.50 20.81
N ASP A 57 -2.02 7.38 20.37
CA ASP A 57 -3.00 6.59 21.09
C ASP A 57 -2.36 5.43 21.88
N ASP A 58 -3.17 4.68 22.62
CA ASP A 58 -2.78 3.36 23.14
C ASP A 58 -3.15 2.30 22.09
N PRO A 59 -2.19 1.63 21.41
CA PRO A 59 -2.50 0.65 20.37
C PRO A 59 -3.23 -0.60 20.89
N THR A 60 -3.31 -0.80 22.21
CA THR A 60 -4.16 -1.85 22.80
C THR A 60 -5.61 -1.40 23.01
N GLY A 61 -5.86 -0.09 22.91
CA GLY A 61 -7.16 0.56 23.10
C GLY A 61 -7.66 0.57 24.53
N LYS A 62 -6.87 0.05 25.49
CA LYS A 62 -7.27 -0.08 26.89
C LYS A 62 -7.39 1.28 27.57
N LYS A 63 -6.52 2.22 27.22
CA LYS A 63 -6.50 3.59 27.73
C LYS A 63 -7.00 4.55 26.66
N ASP A 64 -7.93 5.43 27.03
CA ASP A 64 -8.27 6.58 26.21
C ASP A 64 -7.29 7.71 26.51
N ILE A 65 -6.44 8.04 25.55
CA ILE A 65 -5.46 9.13 25.68
C ILE A 65 -6.20 10.44 25.43
N SER A 66 -6.10 11.40 26.36
CA SER A 66 -6.74 12.71 26.22
C SER A 66 -6.19 13.48 25.01
N LEU A 67 -7.02 14.30 24.36
CA LEU A 67 -6.64 15.13 23.21
C LEU A 67 -5.39 16.01 23.47
N SER A 68 -5.32 16.67 24.64
CA SER A 68 -4.14 17.48 25.02
C SER A 68 -2.87 16.63 25.12
N LYS A 69 -2.95 15.42 25.67
CA LYS A 69 -1.79 14.52 25.73
C LYS A 69 -1.33 14.11 24.32
N ARG A 70 -2.25 13.82 23.40
CA ARG A 70 -1.92 13.47 22.00
C ARG A 70 -1.17 14.62 21.31
N THR A 71 -1.70 15.84 21.38
CA THR A 71 -1.07 17.02 20.75
C THR A 71 0.26 17.38 21.42
N ASN A 72 0.33 17.33 22.75
CA ASN A 72 1.59 17.59 23.47
C ASN A 72 2.67 16.56 23.12
N GLN A 73 2.31 15.28 22.93
CA GLN A 73 3.24 14.25 22.48
C GLN A 73 3.72 14.50 21.04
N ALA A 74 2.83 14.85 20.12
CA ALA A 74 3.19 15.20 18.74
C ALA A 74 4.14 16.41 18.68
N ASN A 75 3.82 17.46 19.44
CA ASN A 75 4.62 18.68 19.53
C ASN A 75 5.99 18.40 20.16
N LYS A 76 6.03 17.63 21.26
CA LYS A 76 7.29 17.24 21.92
C LYS A 76 8.16 16.36 21.03
N TYR A 77 7.55 15.49 20.23
CA TYR A 77 8.26 14.67 19.25
C TYR A 77 8.80 15.49 18.09
N ASP A 78 8.31 16.72 17.92
CA ASP A 78 8.64 17.61 16.82
C ASP A 78 8.33 16.92 15.49
N ALA A 79 7.09 16.42 15.37
CA ALA A 79 6.63 15.69 14.19
C ALA A 79 6.58 16.60 12.96
N ASP A 80 6.88 16.05 11.78
CA ASP A 80 6.75 16.76 10.50
C ASP A 80 5.30 16.72 9.99
N PHE A 81 4.53 15.69 10.38
CA PHE A 81 3.12 15.56 10.01
C PHE A 81 2.33 14.79 11.07
N TYR A 82 1.10 15.23 11.33
CA TYR A 82 0.16 14.53 12.20
C TYR A 82 -1.07 14.06 11.40
N LEU A 83 -1.18 12.74 11.21
CA LEU A 83 -2.38 12.07 10.70
C LEU A 83 -3.23 11.49 11.82
N SER A 84 -4.49 11.94 11.92
CA SER A 84 -5.47 11.39 12.86
C SER A 84 -6.58 10.63 12.14
N ILE A 85 -6.80 9.36 12.48
CA ILE A 85 -7.81 8.49 11.86
C ILE A 85 -9.01 8.34 12.79
N HIS A 86 -10.19 8.64 12.26
CA HIS A 86 -11.49 8.62 12.92
C HIS A 86 -12.58 8.02 12.04
N HIS A 87 -13.74 7.72 12.62
CA HIS A 87 -14.99 7.49 11.88
C HIS A 87 -16.10 8.34 12.49
N ASN A 88 -16.91 8.93 11.61
CA ASN A 88 -17.86 9.95 12.01
C ASN A 88 -19.17 9.33 12.49
N ALA A 89 -20.04 10.18 13.04
CA ALA A 89 -21.43 9.86 13.35
C ALA A 89 -22.27 11.15 13.34
N GLY A 90 -23.58 11.03 13.56
CA GLY A 90 -24.51 12.17 13.69
C GLY A 90 -25.52 12.30 12.56
N ILE A 91 -25.70 11.26 11.74
CA ILE A 91 -26.77 11.19 10.73
C ILE A 91 -27.92 10.24 11.13
N ASN A 92 -27.88 9.67 12.34
CA ASN A 92 -28.99 8.99 13.02
C ASN A 92 -29.62 7.81 12.24
N GLY A 93 -28.84 7.11 11.42
CA GLY A 93 -29.33 6.01 10.56
C GLY A 93 -29.81 6.47 9.19
N GLY A 94 -29.44 7.68 8.75
CA GLY A 94 -29.66 8.19 7.40
C GLY A 94 -28.83 7.47 6.33
N ALA A 95 -29.07 7.82 5.07
CA ALA A 95 -28.38 7.26 3.90
C ALA A 95 -27.27 8.17 3.33
N GLY A 96 -26.97 9.29 4.01
CA GLY A 96 -25.80 10.12 3.69
C GLY A 96 -24.52 9.54 4.28
N GLY A 97 -23.39 10.20 4.08
CA GLY A 97 -22.12 9.73 4.62
C GLY A 97 -20.93 10.21 3.81
N GLY A 98 -19.92 9.36 3.71
CA GLY A 98 -18.70 9.59 2.98
C GLY A 98 -17.50 9.95 3.86
N ILE A 99 -16.33 9.85 3.24
CA ILE A 99 -15.09 10.32 3.85
C ILE A 99 -15.13 11.85 3.98
N GLU A 100 -14.68 12.34 5.14
CA GLU A 100 -14.38 13.75 5.34
C GLU A 100 -12.95 13.91 5.87
N THR A 101 -12.30 15.02 5.52
CA THR A 101 -11.01 15.42 6.08
C THR A 101 -11.15 16.76 6.75
N TYR A 102 -10.50 16.94 7.89
CA TYR A 102 -10.57 18.14 8.71
C TYR A 102 -9.18 18.71 8.93
N VAL A 103 -9.09 20.01 8.78
CA VAL A 103 -7.94 20.84 9.19
C VAL A 103 -8.44 21.96 10.11
N TYR A 104 -7.51 22.68 10.75
CA TYR A 104 -7.87 23.83 11.58
C TYR A 104 -8.60 24.92 10.77
N THR A 105 -9.32 25.82 11.45
CA THR A 105 -10.05 26.92 10.80
C THR A 105 -9.14 27.90 10.07
N ARG A 106 -7.88 28.03 10.51
CA ARG A 106 -6.85 28.86 9.89
C ARG A 106 -5.61 28.01 9.58
N PRO A 107 -5.68 27.08 8.60
CA PRO A 107 -4.59 26.17 8.30
C PRO A 107 -3.49 26.88 7.51
N SER A 108 -2.25 26.37 7.60
CA SER A 108 -1.17 26.76 6.67
C SER A 108 -1.47 26.28 5.25
N TYR A 109 -0.81 26.85 4.25
CA TYR A 109 -0.89 26.35 2.87
C TYR A 109 -0.43 24.90 2.77
N GLU A 110 0.64 24.54 3.46
CA GLU A 110 1.14 23.16 3.51
C GLU A 110 0.07 22.19 4.07
N THR A 111 -0.65 22.57 5.12
CA THR A 111 -1.74 21.75 5.69
C THR A 111 -2.89 21.56 4.69
N LEU A 112 -3.20 22.58 3.89
CA LEU A 112 -4.22 22.47 2.83
C LEU A 112 -3.79 21.51 1.73
N GLU A 113 -2.52 21.52 1.33
CA GLU A 113 -2.00 20.56 0.35
C GLU A 113 -2.07 19.12 0.88
N TRP A 114 -1.67 18.89 2.14
CA TRP A 114 -1.82 17.58 2.79
C TRP A 114 -3.27 17.11 2.80
N GLN A 115 -4.20 18.00 3.14
CA GLN A 115 -5.63 17.69 3.14
C GLN A 115 -6.14 17.30 1.74
N GLN A 116 -5.75 18.08 0.72
CA GLN A 116 -6.17 17.85 -0.65
C GLN A 116 -5.63 16.54 -1.20
N ASP A 117 -4.34 16.26 -1.02
CA ASP A 117 -3.71 15.02 -1.48
C ASP A 117 -4.33 13.80 -0.78
N LEU A 118 -4.54 13.87 0.54
CA LEU A 118 -5.21 12.81 1.29
C LEU A 118 -6.64 12.59 0.82
N TYR A 119 -7.46 13.64 0.73
CA TYR A 119 -8.85 13.49 0.32
C TYR A 119 -8.97 12.91 -1.08
N LYS A 120 -8.17 13.39 -2.04
CA LYS A 120 -8.14 12.87 -3.41
C LYS A 120 -7.79 11.38 -3.44
N ALA A 121 -6.69 10.98 -2.78
CA ALA A 121 -6.26 9.59 -2.74
C ALA A 121 -7.31 8.69 -2.06
N LEU A 122 -7.89 9.15 -0.94
CA LEU A 122 -8.93 8.42 -0.22
C LEU A 122 -10.15 8.16 -1.10
N ILE A 123 -10.64 9.17 -1.83
CA ILE A 123 -11.77 9.00 -2.76
C ILE A 123 -11.40 8.10 -3.93
N GLU A 124 -10.18 8.22 -4.47
CA GLU A 124 -9.72 7.38 -5.57
C GLU A 124 -9.66 5.89 -5.20
N HIS A 125 -9.11 5.55 -4.03
CA HIS A 125 -8.96 4.16 -3.60
C HIS A 125 -10.26 3.55 -3.08
N THR A 126 -11.02 4.30 -2.29
CA THR A 126 -12.18 3.75 -1.56
C THR A 126 -13.49 3.88 -2.32
N LYS A 127 -13.59 4.87 -3.23
CA LYS A 127 -14.83 5.31 -3.87
C LYS A 127 -15.92 5.76 -2.89
N LEU A 128 -15.63 5.88 -1.59
CA LEU A 128 -16.60 6.31 -0.56
C LEU A 128 -16.72 7.84 -0.53
N LYS A 129 -17.26 8.39 -1.62
CA LYS A 129 -17.57 9.82 -1.73
C LYS A 129 -18.93 10.10 -1.10
N GLY A 130 -18.96 11.06 -0.19
CA GLY A 130 -20.20 11.49 0.45
C GLY A 130 -21.16 12.20 -0.49
N ASN A 131 -22.41 12.33 -0.04
CA ASN A 131 -23.46 13.10 -0.71
C ASN A 131 -23.46 14.59 -0.34
N ARG A 132 -22.44 15.06 0.40
CA ARG A 132 -22.27 16.47 0.79
C ARG A 132 -21.48 17.23 -0.27
N SER A 133 -21.67 18.55 -0.32
CA SER A 133 -21.06 19.44 -1.33
C SER A 133 -19.53 19.41 -1.34
N ASP A 134 -18.89 19.24 -0.18
CA ASP A 134 -17.45 19.13 -0.03
C ASP A 134 -17.11 18.15 1.10
N GLY A 135 -16.09 17.31 0.93
CA GLY A 135 -15.57 16.42 1.98
C GLY A 135 -14.32 16.99 2.66
N MET A 136 -13.73 18.07 2.16
CA MET A 136 -12.63 18.79 2.81
C MET A 136 -13.20 19.90 3.69
N ARG A 137 -12.97 19.80 5.00
CA ARG A 137 -13.57 20.65 6.03
C ARG A 137 -12.51 21.43 6.79
N LYS A 138 -12.89 22.62 7.26
CA LYS A 138 -12.14 23.42 8.23
C LYS A 138 -12.94 23.48 9.52
N LYS A 139 -12.35 23.07 10.65
CA LYS A 139 -13.05 23.04 11.94
C LYS A 139 -12.07 23.25 13.10
N ASN A 140 -12.59 23.81 14.20
CA ASN A 140 -11.82 24.07 15.41
C ASN A 140 -11.62 22.80 16.26
N LEU A 141 -11.08 21.74 15.66
CA LEU A 141 -10.78 20.48 16.35
C LEU A 141 -9.48 20.62 17.15
N HIS A 142 -9.47 20.09 18.38
CA HIS A 142 -8.32 20.19 19.29
C HIS A 142 -7.03 19.69 18.64
N GLU A 143 -7.06 18.49 18.04
CA GLU A 143 -5.86 17.90 17.43
C GLU A 143 -5.28 18.78 16.33
N CYS A 144 -6.12 19.35 15.45
CA CYS A 144 -5.67 20.25 14.40
C CYS A 144 -5.25 21.63 14.91
N ARG A 145 -5.87 22.13 15.98
CA ARG A 145 -5.59 23.47 16.52
C ARG A 145 -4.31 23.52 17.34
N GLU A 146 -4.08 22.53 18.19
CA GLU A 146 -3.01 22.54 19.19
C GLU A 146 -1.72 21.86 18.70
N SER A 147 -1.69 21.42 17.44
CA SER A 147 -0.51 20.80 16.83
C SER A 147 0.34 21.85 16.12
N ASN A 148 1.66 21.81 16.32
CA ASN A 148 2.60 22.77 15.74
C ASN A 148 2.98 22.45 14.28
N MET A 149 2.70 21.23 13.83
CA MET A 149 2.96 20.73 12.47
C MET A 149 1.67 20.62 11.66
N PRO A 150 1.73 20.45 10.32
CA PRO A 150 0.55 20.15 9.53
C PRO A 150 -0.21 18.95 10.09
N CYS A 151 -1.52 19.14 10.33
CA CYS A 151 -2.39 18.14 10.93
C CYS A 151 -3.65 17.96 10.08
N VAL A 152 -3.93 16.72 9.70
CA VAL A 152 -5.17 16.33 9.04
C VAL A 152 -5.84 15.22 9.84
N LEU A 153 -7.10 15.47 10.24
CA LEU A 153 -7.97 14.45 10.80
C LEU A 153 -8.87 13.89 9.69
N VAL A 154 -8.88 12.57 9.53
CA VAL A 154 -9.67 11.88 8.52
C VAL A 154 -10.82 11.17 9.22
N GLU A 155 -12.04 11.51 8.83
CA GLU A 155 -13.25 10.77 9.16
C GLU A 155 -13.55 9.78 8.03
N CYS A 156 -13.27 8.50 8.23
CA CYS A 156 -13.30 7.46 7.21
C CYS A 156 -14.71 6.93 6.88
N GLY A 157 -15.75 7.75 7.04
CA GLY A 157 -17.16 7.38 6.86
C GLY A 157 -17.96 7.35 8.16
N PHE A 158 -19.28 7.18 8.06
CA PHE A 158 -20.23 7.37 9.16
C PHE A 158 -20.70 6.05 9.79
N MET A 159 -20.44 5.86 11.09
CA MET A 159 -20.84 4.68 11.88
C MET A 159 -22.35 4.54 12.09
N ASP A 160 -23.11 5.59 11.81
CA ASP A 160 -24.57 5.60 11.85
C ASP A 160 -25.19 5.80 10.46
N SER A 161 -24.44 5.50 9.39
CA SER A 161 -24.94 5.53 8.03
C SER A 161 -25.36 4.15 7.52
N LYS A 162 -26.55 4.07 6.93
CA LYS A 162 -27.01 2.87 6.22
C LYS A 162 -26.15 2.52 5.01
N THR A 163 -25.48 3.51 4.40
CA THR A 163 -24.62 3.31 3.23
C THR A 163 -23.19 3.00 3.62
N ASP A 164 -22.65 3.69 4.63
CA ASP A 164 -21.23 3.58 4.94
C ASP A 164 -20.96 2.35 5.81
N VAL A 165 -21.82 2.02 6.78
CA VAL A 165 -21.58 0.91 7.74
C VAL A 165 -21.18 -0.40 7.05
N PRO A 166 -21.88 -0.90 6.01
CA PRO A 166 -21.47 -2.12 5.30
C PRO A 166 -20.06 -2.04 4.68
N ILE A 167 -19.62 -0.85 4.30
CA ILE A 167 -18.33 -0.58 3.66
C ILE A 167 -17.24 -0.43 4.72
N ILE A 168 -17.45 0.46 5.69
CA ILE A 168 -16.45 0.81 6.71
C ILE A 168 -16.17 -0.33 7.69
N LEU A 169 -17.02 -1.36 7.76
CA LEU A 169 -16.75 -2.58 8.54
C LEU A 169 -15.81 -3.55 7.81
N SER A 170 -15.73 -3.50 6.47
CA SER A 170 -14.92 -4.43 5.68
C SER A 170 -13.42 -4.21 5.90
N ASP A 171 -12.62 -5.29 5.88
CA ASP A 171 -11.15 -5.17 5.94
C ASP A 171 -10.59 -4.55 4.65
N GLU A 172 -11.21 -4.84 3.50
CA GLU A 172 -10.82 -4.27 2.20
C GLU A 172 -10.89 -2.73 2.22
N PHE A 173 -11.92 -2.15 2.84
CA PHE A 173 -12.00 -0.70 2.97
C PHE A 173 -10.87 -0.14 3.84
N ALA A 174 -10.57 -0.76 4.98
CA ALA A 174 -9.45 -0.35 5.83
C ALA A 174 -8.11 -0.46 5.08
N GLU A 175 -7.93 -1.49 4.26
CA GLU A 175 -6.75 -1.68 3.41
C GLU A 175 -6.60 -0.57 2.36
N LYS A 176 -7.71 -0.16 1.73
CA LYS A 176 -7.76 0.94 0.76
C LYS A 176 -7.45 2.29 1.41
N VAL A 177 -8.04 2.57 2.58
CA VAL A 177 -7.74 3.79 3.34
C VAL A 177 -6.26 3.85 3.71
N ALA A 178 -5.72 2.78 4.29
CA ALA A 178 -4.31 2.71 4.67
C ALA A 178 -3.38 2.88 3.46
N THR A 179 -3.73 2.30 2.31
CA THR A 179 -2.96 2.46 1.05
C THR A 179 -2.94 3.92 0.59
N ALA A 180 -4.10 4.57 0.54
CA ALA A 180 -4.20 5.99 0.18
C ALA A 180 -3.36 6.88 1.11
N CYS A 181 -3.46 6.68 2.43
CA CYS A 181 -2.66 7.44 3.39
C CYS A 181 -1.15 7.22 3.19
N VAL A 182 -0.70 5.97 3.04
CA VAL A 182 0.73 5.67 2.84
C VAL A 182 1.26 6.24 1.54
N GLU A 183 0.51 6.20 0.44
CA GLU A 183 0.93 6.80 -0.83
C GLU A 183 1.19 8.31 -0.69
N VAL A 184 0.28 9.03 -0.05
CA VAL A 184 0.43 10.48 0.18
C VAL A 184 1.61 10.76 1.11
N ILE A 185 1.73 10.04 2.22
CA ILE A 185 2.85 10.18 3.17
C ILE A 185 4.19 9.94 2.44
N VAL A 186 4.32 8.83 1.73
CA VAL A 186 5.55 8.47 1.01
C VAL A 186 5.93 9.52 -0.02
N ASN A 187 4.96 10.03 -0.78
CA ASN A 187 5.21 11.00 -1.83
C ASN A 187 5.63 12.36 -1.25
N ARG A 188 4.89 12.88 -0.27
CA ARG A 188 5.18 14.21 0.33
C ARG A 188 6.45 14.19 1.17
N ALA A 189 6.66 13.13 1.96
CA ALA A 189 7.86 12.96 2.77
C ALA A 189 9.07 12.41 1.97
N LYS A 190 8.88 12.08 0.68
CA LYS A 190 9.90 11.51 -0.22
C LYS A 190 10.57 10.27 0.37
N LEU A 191 9.79 9.41 1.04
CA LEU A 191 10.32 8.23 1.73
C LEU A 191 10.90 7.24 0.74
N LYS A 192 12.10 6.75 1.02
CA LYS A 192 12.75 5.74 0.19
C LYS A 192 12.28 4.37 0.59
N ASN A 193 11.96 3.52 -0.37
CA ASN A 193 11.63 2.13 -0.08
C ASN A 193 12.89 1.39 0.46
N LYS A 194 12.80 0.69 1.60
CA LYS A 194 13.85 -0.19 2.16
C LYS A 194 14.26 -1.24 1.14
N THR A 195 13.27 -1.77 0.42
CA THR A 195 13.50 -2.66 -0.71
C THR A 195 13.76 -1.90 -2.01
N ALA A 196 13.71 -0.57 -2.12
CA ALA A 196 14.31 0.09 -3.30
C ALA A 196 15.84 -0.05 -3.30
N THR A 197 16.46 -0.23 -2.12
CA THR A 197 17.86 -0.70 -2.02
C THR A 197 18.03 -2.20 -2.29
N ALA A 198 16.95 -3.00 -2.40
CA ALA A 198 16.98 -4.46 -2.62
C ALA A 198 16.06 -4.98 -3.77
N THR A 199 15.48 -4.09 -4.57
CA THR A 199 14.64 -4.31 -5.77
C THR A 199 14.59 -2.97 -6.51
N LYS A 200 15.27 -2.77 -7.63
CA LYS A 200 15.71 -3.73 -8.65
C LYS A 200 17.13 -4.22 -8.42
N GLU A 201 17.30 -5.41 -7.86
CA GLU A 201 18.26 -6.29 -8.53
C GLU A 201 17.69 -6.47 -9.94
N ASN A 202 18.35 -5.85 -10.91
CA ASN A 202 17.90 -5.75 -12.29
C ASN A 202 17.48 -7.15 -12.77
N ILE A 203 16.29 -7.28 -13.38
CA ILE A 203 15.80 -8.60 -13.82
C ILE A 203 16.77 -9.25 -14.83
N VAL A 204 17.53 -8.42 -15.58
CA VAL A 204 18.65 -8.85 -16.41
C VAL A 204 19.79 -9.41 -15.55
N LEU A 205 20.15 -8.77 -14.44
CA LEU A 205 21.15 -9.28 -13.51
C LEU A 205 20.72 -10.63 -12.91
N LYS A 206 19.45 -10.80 -12.56
CA LYS A 206 18.92 -12.11 -12.11
C LYS A 206 19.02 -13.17 -13.20
N TRP A 207 18.74 -12.78 -14.44
CA TRP A 207 18.90 -13.65 -15.59
C TRP A 207 20.37 -14.02 -15.84
N GLN A 208 21.30 -13.07 -15.76
CA GLN A 208 22.75 -13.30 -15.89
C GLN A 208 23.26 -14.24 -14.80
N LYS A 209 22.88 -14.01 -13.53
CA LYS A 209 23.20 -14.91 -12.42
C LYS A 209 22.62 -16.31 -12.61
N ALA A 210 21.40 -16.42 -13.13
CA ALA A 210 20.80 -17.71 -13.45
C ALA A 210 21.54 -18.43 -14.58
N ALA A 211 21.95 -17.71 -15.63
CA ALA A 211 22.75 -18.25 -16.73
C ALA A 211 24.12 -18.73 -16.24
N ILE A 212 24.80 -17.97 -15.38
CA ILE A 212 26.07 -18.37 -14.75
C ILE A 212 25.91 -19.68 -13.98
N LYS A 213 24.84 -19.80 -13.17
CA LYS A 213 24.54 -21.03 -12.43
C LYS A 213 24.17 -22.21 -13.32
N ASP A 214 23.71 -21.96 -14.54
CA ASP A 214 23.47 -22.97 -15.58
C ASP A 214 24.73 -23.26 -16.43
N GLY A 215 25.90 -22.68 -16.06
CA GLY A 215 27.19 -22.95 -16.69
C GLY A 215 27.56 -22.01 -17.85
N PHE A 216 26.77 -20.98 -18.12
CA PHE A 216 27.07 -20.02 -19.17
C PHE A 216 28.03 -18.93 -18.68
N LYS A 217 28.98 -18.54 -19.52
CA LYS A 217 29.86 -17.40 -19.26
C LYS A 217 29.14 -16.11 -19.68
N VAL A 218 28.80 -15.23 -18.75
CA VAL A 218 28.24 -13.88 -18.97
C VAL A 218 28.65 -12.93 -17.86
N SER A 219 28.72 -11.63 -18.16
CA SER A 219 28.97 -10.60 -17.14
C SER A 219 27.77 -10.40 -16.22
N GLU A 220 28.01 -10.02 -14.96
CA GLU A 220 26.97 -9.57 -14.01
C GLU A 220 26.74 -8.06 -14.12
N SER A 221 26.62 -7.57 -15.36
CA SER A 221 26.60 -6.14 -15.67
C SER A 221 25.24 -5.47 -15.43
N ALA A 222 24.18 -6.25 -15.22
CA ALA A 222 22.80 -5.78 -15.22
C ALA A 222 22.33 -5.17 -16.57
N GLN A 223 23.16 -5.19 -17.62
CA GLN A 223 22.81 -4.69 -18.95
C GLN A 223 22.55 -5.86 -19.89
N TRP A 224 21.54 -5.73 -20.76
CA TRP A 224 21.24 -6.75 -21.76
C TRP A 224 22.20 -6.60 -22.96
N ASP A 225 23.36 -7.23 -22.84
CA ASP A 225 24.46 -7.13 -23.80
C ASP A 225 24.44 -8.24 -24.89
N LYS A 226 25.39 -8.16 -25.84
CA LYS A 226 25.53 -9.14 -26.93
C LYS A 226 25.77 -10.58 -26.41
N GLN A 227 26.41 -10.73 -25.26
CA GLN A 227 26.67 -12.03 -24.65
C GLN A 227 25.38 -12.63 -24.09
N SER A 228 24.56 -11.82 -23.43
CA SER A 228 23.23 -12.16 -22.95
C SER A 228 22.31 -12.55 -24.11
N GLU A 229 22.35 -11.82 -25.23
CA GLU A 229 21.62 -12.20 -26.45
C GLU A 229 22.08 -13.54 -27.02
N LYS A 230 23.39 -13.77 -27.12
CA LYS A 230 23.96 -15.03 -27.62
C LYS A 230 23.50 -16.20 -26.77
N ILE A 231 23.57 -16.06 -25.44
CA ILE A 231 23.10 -17.08 -24.50
C ILE A 231 21.59 -17.27 -24.62
N ALA A 232 20.78 -16.22 -24.71
CA ALA A 232 19.33 -16.37 -24.83
C ALA A 232 18.89 -17.07 -26.14
N LYS A 233 19.73 -17.07 -27.18
CA LYS A 233 19.52 -17.86 -28.41
C LYS A 233 19.84 -19.35 -28.21
N THR A 234 20.78 -19.70 -27.34
CA THR A 234 21.25 -21.09 -27.14
C THR A 234 20.65 -21.77 -25.90
N ALA A 235 20.49 -21.02 -24.79
CA ALA A 235 19.97 -21.43 -23.51
C ALA A 235 18.42 -21.50 -23.50
N ILE A 236 17.88 -22.26 -24.45
CA ILE A 236 16.44 -22.39 -24.66
C ILE A 236 15.81 -23.22 -23.54
N CYS A 237 14.86 -22.64 -22.81
CA CYS A 237 13.98 -23.37 -21.88
C CYS A 237 12.77 -23.91 -22.65
N LYS A 238 12.61 -25.25 -22.68
CA LYS A 238 11.52 -25.96 -23.35
C LYS A 238 11.34 -27.34 -22.72
N LYS A 239 10.19 -27.98 -22.96
CA LYS A 239 9.91 -29.35 -22.51
C LYS A 239 10.85 -30.35 -23.17
N ARG A 240 11.45 -31.24 -22.38
CA ARG A 240 12.41 -32.28 -22.80
C ARG A 240 12.29 -33.49 -21.87
N LYS A 241 12.89 -34.64 -22.26
CA LYS A 241 13.05 -35.79 -21.37
C LYS A 241 13.99 -35.48 -20.20
N GLU A 242 15.11 -34.81 -20.51
CA GLU A 242 16.06 -34.29 -19.52
C GLU A 242 16.01 -32.76 -19.52
N TYR A 243 15.75 -32.17 -18.36
CA TYR A 243 15.64 -30.72 -18.22
C TYR A 243 17.03 -30.08 -18.11
N THR A 244 17.31 -29.13 -19.00
CA THR A 244 18.50 -28.28 -18.98
C THR A 244 18.14 -26.86 -18.54
N ASN A 245 19.13 -26.03 -18.20
CA ASN A 245 18.93 -24.62 -17.80
C ASN A 245 17.99 -24.49 -16.59
N LYS A 246 18.29 -25.22 -15.50
CA LYS A 246 17.43 -25.33 -14.32
C LYS A 246 17.19 -23.97 -13.68
N ASN A 247 18.22 -23.13 -13.57
CA ASN A 247 18.12 -21.83 -12.91
C ASN A 247 17.37 -20.82 -13.76
N LEU A 248 17.61 -20.80 -15.07
CA LEU A 248 16.83 -20.01 -16.02
C LEU A 248 15.36 -20.45 -16.03
N THR A 249 15.08 -21.75 -15.96
CA THR A 249 13.72 -22.28 -15.87
C THR A 249 13.03 -21.86 -14.56
N LYS A 250 13.75 -21.88 -13.43
CA LYS A 250 13.21 -21.35 -12.16
C LYS A 250 12.90 -19.86 -12.24
N LEU A 251 13.77 -19.08 -12.88
CA LEU A 251 13.53 -17.65 -13.06
C LEU A 251 12.29 -17.41 -13.92
N LEU A 252 12.17 -18.12 -15.05
CA LEU A 252 11.00 -18.09 -15.91
C LEU A 252 9.72 -18.41 -15.14
N GLN A 253 9.68 -19.52 -14.40
CA GLN A 253 8.53 -19.96 -13.61
C GLN A 253 8.09 -18.89 -12.61
N LYS A 254 9.04 -18.26 -11.91
CA LYS A 254 8.78 -17.12 -11.02
C LYS A 254 8.17 -15.93 -11.77
N GLN A 255 8.67 -15.60 -12.96
CA GLN A 255 8.13 -14.49 -13.77
C GLN A 255 6.73 -14.80 -14.32
N LEU A 256 6.41 -16.07 -14.53
CA LEU A 256 5.10 -16.52 -15.00
C LEU A 256 4.11 -16.83 -13.87
N GLY A 257 4.50 -16.65 -12.61
CA GLY A 257 3.62 -16.86 -11.45
C GLY A 257 3.26 -18.33 -11.21
N ILE A 258 4.14 -19.26 -11.56
CA ILE A 258 3.97 -20.70 -11.32
C ILE A 258 5.08 -21.26 -10.42
N GLU A 259 4.90 -22.48 -9.92
CA GLU A 259 5.89 -23.16 -9.08
C GLU A 259 7.27 -23.23 -9.77
N ALA A 260 8.32 -22.85 -9.03
CA ALA A 260 9.68 -22.71 -9.54
C ALA A 260 10.56 -23.93 -9.22
N ASP A 261 10.16 -25.09 -9.70
CA ASP A 261 10.87 -26.37 -9.51
C ASP A 261 12.11 -26.52 -10.42
N GLY A 262 12.22 -25.70 -11.46
CA GLY A 262 13.28 -25.74 -12.47
C GLY A 262 13.07 -26.83 -13.53
N LYS A 263 11.90 -27.47 -13.56
CA LYS A 263 11.51 -28.47 -14.54
C LYS A 263 10.55 -27.84 -15.54
N PHE A 264 10.87 -27.93 -16.83
CA PHE A 264 10.00 -27.41 -17.89
C PHE A 264 8.90 -28.44 -18.25
N GLY A 265 8.05 -28.77 -17.28
CA GLY A 265 6.96 -29.73 -17.46
C GLY A 265 5.76 -29.18 -18.23
N SER A 266 4.69 -29.98 -18.30
CA SER A 266 3.45 -29.63 -19.04
C SER A 266 2.79 -28.33 -18.54
N ILE A 267 2.83 -28.06 -17.23
CA ILE A 267 2.31 -26.81 -16.65
C ILE A 267 3.12 -25.61 -17.17
N THR A 268 4.45 -25.67 -17.06
CA THR A 268 5.35 -24.63 -17.55
C THR A 268 5.15 -24.38 -19.05
N GLU A 269 5.07 -25.44 -19.86
CA GLU A 269 4.84 -25.33 -21.30
C GLU A 269 3.50 -24.65 -21.62
N LYS A 270 2.40 -25.07 -20.97
CA LYS A 270 1.07 -24.49 -21.15
C LYS A 270 1.06 -23.00 -20.79
N THR A 271 1.70 -22.63 -19.68
CA THR A 271 1.79 -21.24 -19.23
C THR A 271 2.65 -20.39 -20.16
N VAL A 272 3.77 -20.94 -20.67
CA VAL A 272 4.61 -20.26 -21.67
C VAL A 272 3.83 -20.01 -22.97
N LYS A 273 3.08 -21.00 -23.47
CA LYS A 273 2.23 -20.82 -24.66
C LYS A 273 1.17 -19.75 -24.44
N LYS A 274 0.51 -19.73 -23.28
CA LYS A 274 -0.43 -18.67 -22.90
C LYS A 274 0.24 -17.29 -22.93
N TYR A 275 1.39 -17.16 -22.27
CA TYR A 275 2.16 -15.92 -22.23
C TYR A 275 2.59 -15.46 -23.63
N GLN A 276 3.11 -16.37 -24.47
CA GLN A 276 3.50 -16.06 -25.84
C GLN A 276 2.31 -15.53 -26.65
N LYS A 277 1.15 -16.18 -26.57
CA LYS A 277 -0.09 -15.73 -27.22
C LYS A 277 -0.49 -14.32 -26.75
N GLU A 278 -0.53 -14.08 -25.44
CA GLU A 278 -0.88 -12.79 -24.85
C GLU A 278 0.09 -11.67 -25.23
N LYS A 279 1.35 -12.00 -25.51
CA LYS A 279 2.39 -11.03 -25.87
C LYS A 279 2.63 -10.90 -27.38
N GLY A 280 1.82 -11.56 -28.22
CA GLY A 280 1.96 -11.52 -29.68
C GLY A 280 3.23 -12.19 -30.20
N LEU A 281 3.74 -13.19 -29.48
CA LEU A 281 4.90 -13.98 -29.88
C LEU A 281 4.45 -15.28 -30.56
N LYS A 282 5.37 -15.91 -31.33
CA LYS A 282 5.17 -17.27 -31.82
C LYS A 282 4.84 -18.20 -30.64
N THR A 283 3.68 -18.86 -30.70
CA THR A 283 3.16 -19.70 -29.61
C THR A 283 3.67 -21.14 -29.77
N ASP A 284 4.95 -21.35 -29.50
CA ASP A 284 5.63 -22.64 -29.67
C ASP A 284 5.99 -23.33 -28.33
N GLY A 285 5.78 -22.66 -27.20
CA GLY A 285 6.15 -23.18 -25.87
C GLY A 285 7.66 -23.15 -25.63
N ILE A 286 8.42 -22.42 -26.45
CA ILE A 286 9.88 -22.34 -26.41
C ILE A 286 10.31 -20.96 -25.93
N VAL A 287 11.06 -20.92 -24.84
CA VAL A 287 11.60 -19.66 -24.30
C VAL A 287 13.03 -19.45 -24.83
N GLY A 288 13.11 -18.77 -25.98
CA GLY A 288 14.34 -18.24 -26.55
C GLY A 288 14.40 -16.71 -26.50
N LEU A 289 15.33 -16.10 -27.23
CA LEU A 289 15.63 -14.66 -27.21
C LEU A 289 14.38 -13.75 -27.17
N LYS A 290 13.45 -13.89 -28.11
CA LYS A 290 12.27 -13.01 -28.20
C LYS A 290 11.37 -13.11 -26.95
N THR A 291 11.17 -14.33 -26.45
CA THR A 291 10.38 -14.57 -25.23
C THR A 291 11.10 -14.00 -24.01
N TRP A 292 12.42 -14.21 -23.90
CA TRP A 292 13.23 -13.62 -22.83
C TRP A 292 13.21 -12.10 -22.86
N LYS A 293 13.44 -11.46 -24.00
CA LYS A 293 13.38 -9.99 -24.13
C LYS A 293 12.04 -9.44 -23.61
N LYS A 294 10.94 -10.11 -23.96
CA LYS A 294 9.60 -9.72 -23.51
C LYS A 294 9.39 -9.90 -21.99
N ILE A 295 9.86 -11.02 -21.42
CA ILE A 295 9.80 -11.29 -19.98
C ILE A 295 10.63 -10.28 -19.18
N LEU A 296 11.81 -9.93 -19.69
CA LEU A 296 12.76 -9.05 -19.01
C LEU A 296 12.47 -7.57 -19.26
N GLY A 297 11.57 -7.24 -20.19
CA GLY A 297 11.23 -5.86 -20.53
C GLY A 297 12.34 -5.12 -21.28
N VAL A 298 13.19 -5.83 -22.03
CA VAL A 298 14.33 -5.26 -22.77
C VAL A 298 14.03 -5.22 -24.28
N LYS A 299 14.58 -4.23 -24.98
CA LYS A 299 14.39 -4.04 -26.44
C LYS A 299 15.36 -4.90 -27.24
#